data_AF-A0A961GS12-F1
#
_entry.id   AF-A0A961GS12-F1
#
_cell.length_a   1.000
_cell.length_b   1.000
_cell.length_c   1.000
_cell.angle_alpha   90.00
_cell.angle_beta   90.00
_cell.angle_gamma   90.00
#
_symmetry.space_group_name_H-M   'P 1'
#
loop_
_entity.id
_entity.type
_entity.pdbx_description
1 polymer ?
#
loop_
_entity_poly.entity_id
_entity_poly.type
_entity_poly.pdbx_seq_one_letter_code
_entity_poly.pdbx_strand_id
1 'polypeptide(L)'
;MALTEKSRSALYLGLSHVIDEEAVEEMLSYFPARDVEESVTKEFLRAELAELEMRLSESLRSELQSEVGALRGEVQELRGEFRSELQSEVGSLRSELQSEVGSLRSELQSEVGSLRSELQSEVGSLRSEMRAMRSELRDEMRRTVLINIGTLVAFAAVIITAVRI
;
A
#
# COMPACT_ATOMS: atom_id res chain seq x y z
N MET A 1 69.18 -38.81 2.70
CA MET A 1 68.93 -37.71 1.75
C MET A 1 69.00 -38.32 0.37
N ALA A 2 67.92 -38.33 -0.41
CA ALA A 2 67.88 -39.08 -1.67
C ALA A 2 68.62 -38.33 -2.80
N LEU A 3 69.45 -39.05 -3.56
CA LEU A 3 70.25 -38.49 -4.68
C LEU A 3 69.42 -38.53 -5.98
N THR A 4 69.61 -37.59 -6.89
CA THR A 4 69.00 -37.71 -8.22
C THR A 4 69.57 -38.93 -8.96
N GLU A 5 68.76 -39.59 -9.80
CA GLU A 5 69.17 -40.70 -10.69
C GLU A 5 70.50 -40.41 -11.42
N LYS A 6 70.61 -39.20 -11.99
CA LYS A 6 71.83 -38.75 -12.69
C LYS A 6 73.05 -38.65 -11.77
N SER A 7 72.88 -38.12 -10.56
CA SER A 7 73.95 -38.02 -9.56
C SER A 7 74.35 -39.39 -9.03
N ARG A 8 73.38 -40.30 -8.84
CA ARG A 8 73.62 -41.67 -8.37
C ARG A 8 74.42 -42.48 -9.38
N SER A 9 74.03 -42.41 -10.65
CA SER A 9 74.75 -43.09 -11.74
C SER A 9 76.18 -42.56 -11.94
N ALA A 10 76.38 -41.25 -11.80
CA ALA A 10 77.72 -40.65 -11.84
C ALA A 10 78.61 -41.09 -10.68
N LEU A 11 78.04 -41.23 -9.47
CA LEU A 11 78.77 -41.71 -8.29
C LEU A 11 79.09 -43.20 -8.37
N TYR A 12 78.19 -44.03 -8.90
CA TYR A 12 78.44 -45.45 -9.10
C TYR A 12 79.64 -45.68 -10.04
N LEU A 13 79.62 -45.04 -11.22
CA LEU A 13 80.69 -45.15 -12.21
C LEU A 13 82.02 -44.55 -11.73
N GLY A 14 81.99 -43.49 -10.93
CA GLY A 14 83.21 -42.88 -10.39
C GLY A 14 83.85 -43.69 -9.26
N LEU A 15 83.04 -44.28 -8.38
CA LEU A 15 83.51 -44.97 -7.18
C LEU A 15 83.83 -46.45 -7.41
N SER A 16 83.24 -47.10 -8.43
CA SER A 16 83.55 -48.50 -8.79
C SER A 16 84.99 -48.70 -9.28
N HIS A 17 85.67 -47.61 -9.65
CA HIS A 17 87.10 -47.62 -9.98
C HIS A 17 88.02 -47.47 -8.76
N VAL A 18 87.48 -47.15 -7.59
CA VAL A 18 88.25 -46.80 -6.38
C VAL A 18 88.02 -47.81 -5.25
N ILE A 19 86.81 -48.34 -5.13
CA ILE A 19 86.41 -49.34 -4.13
C ILE A 19 85.64 -50.47 -4.80
N ASP A 20 85.50 -51.59 -4.09
CA ASP A 20 84.76 -52.77 -4.57
C ASP A 20 83.29 -52.43 -4.88
N GLU A 21 82.73 -53.05 -5.91
CA GLU A 21 81.36 -52.80 -6.37
C GLU A 21 80.34 -53.08 -5.26
N GLU A 22 80.53 -54.11 -4.42
CA GLU A 22 79.64 -54.39 -3.28
C GLU A 22 79.66 -53.24 -2.26
N ALA A 23 80.83 -52.65 -2.02
CA ALA A 23 80.97 -51.51 -1.12
C ALA A 23 80.32 -50.23 -1.69
N VAL A 24 80.41 -50.01 -3.01
CA VAL A 24 79.70 -48.89 -3.67
C VAL A 24 78.19 -49.08 -3.57
N GLU A 25 77.69 -50.29 -3.82
CA GLU A 25 76.27 -50.61 -3.70
C GLU A 25 75.77 -50.43 -2.26
N GLU A 26 76.53 -50.91 -1.28
CA GLU A 26 76.21 -50.72 0.14
C GLU A 26 76.19 -49.23 0.50
N MET A 27 77.17 -48.44 0.06
CA MET A 27 77.18 -46.99 0.26
C MET A 27 76.00 -46.29 -0.40
N LEU A 28 75.67 -46.67 -1.64
CA LEU A 28 74.54 -46.10 -2.38
C LEU A 28 73.19 -46.56 -1.81
N SER A 29 73.12 -47.66 -1.06
CA SER A 29 71.89 -48.08 -0.36
C SER A 29 71.45 -47.04 0.69
N TYR A 30 72.41 -46.35 1.33
CA TYR A 30 72.15 -45.24 2.25
C TYR A 30 71.68 -43.96 1.53
N PHE A 31 71.81 -43.90 0.21
CA PHE A 31 71.38 -42.79 -0.64
C PHE A 31 70.52 -43.27 -1.83
N PRO A 32 69.28 -43.72 -1.58
CA PRO A 32 68.38 -44.20 -2.62
C PRO A 32 68.14 -43.11 -3.68
N ALA A 33 67.93 -43.54 -4.93
CA ALA A 33 67.53 -42.63 -5.99
C ALA A 33 66.21 -41.96 -5.60
N ARG A 34 66.19 -40.63 -5.63
CA ARG A 34 64.95 -39.87 -5.62
C ARG A 34 64.42 -39.99 -7.04
N ASP A 35 63.35 -40.75 -7.25
CA ASP A 35 62.53 -40.55 -8.45
C ASP A 35 62.10 -39.08 -8.41
N VAL A 36 62.71 -38.26 -9.26
CA VAL A 36 62.49 -36.79 -9.25
C VAL A 36 61.10 -36.45 -9.80
N GLU A 37 60.34 -37.42 -10.29
CA GLU A 37 59.03 -37.21 -10.86
C GLU A 37 58.09 -38.27 -10.28
N GLU A 38 57.33 -37.90 -9.26
CA GLU A 38 55.99 -38.46 -9.16
C GLU A 38 55.27 -37.98 -10.43
N SER A 39 55.43 -38.76 -11.51
CA SER A 39 54.94 -38.40 -12.84
C SER A 39 53.43 -38.23 -12.73
N VAL A 40 52.97 -36.99 -12.85
CA VAL A 40 51.55 -36.67 -12.81
C VAL A 40 50.91 -37.36 -14.02
N THR A 41 50.19 -38.45 -13.77
CA THR A 41 49.56 -39.22 -14.83
C THR A 41 48.34 -38.49 -15.38
N LYS A 42 47.97 -38.79 -16.63
CA LYS A 42 46.75 -38.23 -17.23
C LYS A 42 45.50 -38.65 -16.44
N GLU A 43 45.51 -39.84 -15.84
CA GLU A 43 44.47 -40.30 -14.92
C GLU A 43 44.38 -39.43 -13.66
N PHE A 44 45.52 -39.07 -13.06
CA PHE A 44 45.55 -38.21 -11.88
C PHE A 44 44.95 -36.82 -12.17
N LEU A 45 45.37 -36.17 -13.26
CA LEU A 45 44.81 -34.85 -13.64
C LEU A 45 43.31 -34.92 -13.94
N ARG A 46 42.84 -36.02 -14.55
CA ARG A 46 41.40 -36.24 -14.78
C ARG A 46 40.64 -36.45 -13.47
N ALA A 47 41.23 -37.12 -12.50
CA ALA A 47 40.62 -37.31 -11.18
C ALA A 47 40.51 -35.98 -10.43
N GLU A 48 41.57 -35.18 -10.40
CA GLU A 48 41.58 -33.83 -9.83
C GLU A 48 40.57 -32.90 -10.52
N LEU A 49 40.52 -32.89 -11.86
CA LEU A 49 39.53 -32.12 -12.61
C LEU A 49 38.10 -32.54 -12.28
N ALA A 50 37.83 -33.85 -12.20
CA ALA A 50 36.51 -34.35 -11.84
C ALA A 50 36.12 -33.96 -10.40
N GLU A 51 37.07 -33.98 -9.45
CA GLU A 51 36.83 -33.53 -8.09
C GLU A 51 36.54 -32.02 -8.04
N LEU A 52 37.28 -31.22 -8.81
CA LEU A 52 37.12 -29.78 -8.87
C LEU A 52 35.80 -29.38 -9.53
N GLU A 53 35.40 -30.07 -10.61
CA GLU A 53 34.09 -29.93 -11.26
C GLU A 53 32.96 -30.29 -10.29
N MET A 54 33.07 -31.40 -9.57
CA MET A 54 32.09 -31.81 -8.57
C MET A 54 31.96 -30.74 -7.47
N ARG A 55 33.07 -30.28 -6.89
CA ARG A 55 33.08 -29.22 -5.87
C ARG A 55 32.44 -27.93 -6.35
N LEU A 56 32.81 -27.46 -7.54
CA LEU A 56 32.22 -26.26 -8.13
C LEU A 56 30.72 -26.42 -8.36
N SER A 57 30.29 -27.57 -8.87
CA SER A 57 28.87 -27.86 -9.12
C SER A 57 28.06 -27.89 -7.83
N GLU A 58 28.59 -28.47 -6.75
CA GLU A 58 27.98 -28.51 -5.42
C GLU A 58 27.88 -27.10 -4.83
N SER A 59 28.96 -26.32 -4.90
CA SER A 59 29.00 -24.93 -4.40
C SER A 59 27.98 -24.05 -5.10
N LEU A 60 27.97 -24.06 -6.44
CA LEU A 60 27.03 -23.28 -7.25
C LEU A 60 25.59 -23.70 -6.98
N ARG A 61 25.34 -25.01 -6.82
CA ARG A 61 24.00 -25.52 -6.50
C ARG A 61 23.55 -25.05 -5.12
N SER A 62 24.44 -25.06 -4.13
CA SER A 62 24.15 -24.59 -2.77
C SER A 62 23.87 -23.09 -2.73
N GLU A 63 24.71 -22.28 -3.40
CA GLU A 63 24.51 -20.83 -3.51
C GLU A 63 23.17 -20.50 -4.19
N LEU A 64 22.87 -21.13 -5.32
CA LEU A 64 21.61 -20.92 -6.03
C LEU A 64 20.40 -21.32 -5.18
N GLN A 65 20.48 -22.42 -4.43
CA GLN A 65 19.40 -22.81 -3.51
C GLN A 65 19.20 -21.80 -2.39
N SER A 66 20.29 -21.24 -1.86
CA SER A 66 20.24 -20.19 -0.84
C SER A 66 19.60 -18.91 -1.38
N GLU A 67 20.03 -18.43 -2.56
CA GLU A 67 19.46 -17.24 -3.19
C GLU A 67 17.98 -17.42 -3.53
N VAL A 68 17.58 -18.57 -4.08
CA VAL A 68 16.17 -18.87 -4.35
C VAL A 68 15.36 -18.93 -3.05
N GLY A 69 15.95 -19.43 -1.97
CA GLY A 69 15.36 -19.40 -0.63
C GLY A 69 15.13 -17.98 -0.12
N ALA A 70 16.15 -17.13 -0.23
CA ALA A 70 16.11 -15.72 0.17
C ALA A 70 15.05 -14.94 -0.64
N LEU A 71 15.07 -15.06 -1.97
CA LEU A 71 14.10 -14.41 -2.85
C LEU A 71 12.66 -14.86 -2.56
N ARG A 72 12.45 -16.14 -2.25
CA ARG A 72 11.13 -16.61 -1.81
C ARG A 72 10.71 -15.96 -0.50
N GLY A 73 11.62 -15.78 0.45
CA GLY A 73 11.38 -15.06 1.69
C GLY A 73 10.94 -13.61 1.43
N GLU A 74 11.73 -12.88 0.65
CA GLU A 74 11.44 -11.48 0.29
C GLU A 74 10.08 -11.34 -0.41
N VAL A 75 9.75 -12.21 -1.36
CA VAL A 75 8.44 -12.21 -2.04
C VAL A 75 7.30 -12.48 -1.06
N GLN A 76 7.50 -13.34 -0.06
CA GLN A 76 6.48 -13.61 0.96
C GLN A 76 6.24 -12.39 1.86
N GLU A 77 7.32 -11.72 2.26
CA GLU A 77 7.28 -10.51 3.07
C GLU A 77 6.60 -9.36 2.33
N LEU A 78 7.03 -9.04 1.11
CA LEU A 78 6.41 -8.02 0.26
C LEU A 78 4.92 -8.28 0.03
N ARG A 79 4.54 -9.55 -0.16
CA ARG A 79 3.12 -9.93 -0.30
C ARG A 79 2.33 -9.72 0.99
N GLY A 80 2.96 -9.93 2.16
CA GLY A 80 2.38 -9.66 3.46
C GLY A 80 2.18 -8.17 3.69
N GLU A 81 3.21 -7.36 3.43
CA GLU A 81 3.18 -5.90 3.53
C GLU A 81 2.11 -5.32 2.62
N PHE A 82 2.10 -5.68 1.34
CA PHE A 82 1.10 -5.20 0.37
C PHE A 82 -0.33 -5.56 0.79
N ARG A 83 -0.55 -6.75 1.34
CA ARG A 83 -1.87 -7.16 1.84
C ARG A 83 -2.28 -6.32 3.05
N SER A 84 -1.36 -6.02 3.96
CA SER A 84 -1.61 -5.19 5.13
C SER A 84 -1.93 -3.75 4.73
N GLU A 85 -1.17 -3.19 3.80
CA GLU A 85 -1.38 -1.84 3.27
C GLU A 85 -2.75 -1.72 2.62
N LEU A 86 -3.11 -2.65 1.72
CA LEU A 86 -4.44 -2.68 1.11
C LEU A 86 -5.58 -2.79 2.14
N GLN A 87 -5.41 -3.60 3.19
CA GLN A 87 -6.42 -3.70 4.25
C GLN A 87 -6.57 -2.39 5.02
N SER A 88 -5.46 -1.68 5.26
CA SER A 88 -5.46 -0.37 5.91
C SER A 88 -6.14 0.68 5.03
N GLU A 89 -5.79 0.76 3.75
CA GLU A 89 -6.40 1.71 2.81
C GLU A 89 -7.91 1.48 2.66
N VAL A 90 -8.34 0.22 2.50
CA VAL A 90 -9.76 -0.12 2.44
C VAL A 90 -10.48 0.26 3.74
N GLY A 91 -9.82 0.09 4.89
CA GLY A 91 -10.34 0.52 6.20
C GLY A 91 -10.50 2.04 6.30
N SER A 92 -9.52 2.80 5.81
CA SER A 92 -9.56 4.27 5.78
C SER A 92 -10.71 4.76 4.89
N LEU A 93 -10.76 4.28 3.64
CA LEU A 93 -11.79 4.66 2.67
C LEU A 93 -13.21 4.35 3.18
N ARG A 94 -13.39 3.21 3.85
CA ARG A 94 -14.69 2.87 4.45
C ARG A 94 -15.08 3.83 5.57
N SER A 95 -14.11 4.23 6.39
CA SER A 95 -14.34 5.17 7.50
C SER A 95 -14.64 6.58 6.99
N GLU A 96 -13.89 7.03 5.98
CA GLU A 96 -14.13 8.30 5.29
C GLU A 96 -15.54 8.35 4.67
N LEU A 97 -15.91 7.31 3.90
CA LEU A 97 -17.24 7.23 3.30
C LEU A 97 -18.36 7.24 4.34
N GLN A 98 -18.18 6.54 5.46
CA GLN A 98 -19.16 6.53 6.55
C GLN A 98 -19.31 7.93 7.19
N SER A 99 -18.19 8.65 7.34
CA SER A 99 -18.19 10.02 7.84
C SER A 99 -18.90 10.98 6.88
N GLU A 100 -18.60 10.91 5.58
CA GLU A 100 -19.25 11.74 4.55
C GLU A 100 -20.76 11.51 4.49
N VAL A 101 -21.20 10.23 4.50
CA VAL A 101 -22.63 9.90 4.55
C VAL A 101 -23.29 10.45 5.82
N GLY A 102 -22.59 10.40 6.96
CA GLY A 102 -23.06 11.00 8.21
C GLY A 102 -23.21 12.52 8.13
N SER A 103 -22.24 13.22 7.52
CA SER A 103 -22.29 14.66 7.28
C SER A 103 -23.46 15.05 6.40
N LEU A 104 -23.58 14.41 5.22
CA LEU A 104 -24.65 14.68 4.26
C LEU A 104 -26.03 14.46 4.85
N ARG A 105 -26.21 13.42 5.67
CA ARG A 105 -27.48 13.16 6.36
C ARG A 105 -27.81 14.27 7.37
N SER A 106 -26.82 14.76 8.09
CA SER A 106 -26.98 15.82 9.07
C SER A 106 -27.29 17.17 8.40
N GLU A 107 -26.59 17.48 7.31
CA GLU A 107 -26.83 18.65 6.46
C GLU A 107 -28.26 18.63 5.90
N LEU A 108 -28.68 17.51 5.31
CA LEU A 108 -30.03 17.36 4.77
C LEU A 108 -31.12 17.52 5.85
N GLN A 109 -30.90 16.95 7.04
CA GLN A 109 -31.84 17.11 8.15
C GLN A 109 -31.93 18.56 8.61
N SER A 110 -30.81 19.28 8.64
CA SER A 110 -30.77 20.71 8.97
C SER A 110 -31.52 21.54 7.92
N GLU A 111 -31.27 21.29 6.63
CA GLU A 111 -31.90 22.01 5.52
C GLU A 111 -33.42 21.80 5.51
N VAL A 112 -33.89 20.56 5.68
CA VAL A 112 -35.32 20.24 5.82
C VAL A 112 -35.93 20.95 7.04
N GLY A 113 -35.19 21.04 8.14
CA GLY A 113 -35.60 21.78 9.34
C GLY A 113 -35.74 23.29 9.09
N SER A 114 -34.80 23.89 8.36
CA SER A 114 -34.83 25.31 7.97
C SER A 114 -36.04 25.58 7.07
N LEU A 115 -36.20 24.82 5.99
CA LEU A 115 -37.31 24.97 5.05
C LEU A 115 -38.67 24.84 5.73
N ARG A 116 -38.80 23.90 6.67
CA ARG A 116 -40.04 23.74 7.44
C ARG A 116 -40.34 24.96 8.31
N SER A 117 -39.31 25.54 8.91
CA SER A 117 -39.43 26.72 9.77
C SER A 117 -39.78 27.97 8.94
N GLU A 118 -39.12 28.14 7.80
CA GLU A 118 -39.41 29.19 6.82
C GLU A 118 -40.85 29.10 6.33
N LEU A 119 -41.30 27.91 5.91
CA LEU A 119 -42.68 27.69 5.46
C LEU A 119 -43.71 27.99 6.56
N GLN A 120 -43.44 27.60 7.81
CA GLN A 120 -44.32 27.92 8.94
C GLN A 120 -44.42 29.43 9.17
N SER A 121 -43.30 30.14 9.04
CA SER A 121 -43.24 31.60 9.15
C SER A 121 -44.06 32.28 8.05
N GLU A 122 -43.85 31.89 6.79
CA GLU A 122 -44.58 32.44 5.64
C GLU A 122 -46.09 32.18 5.75
N VAL A 123 -46.50 30.97 6.12
CA VAL A 123 -47.91 30.64 6.36
C VAL A 123 -48.49 31.49 7.51
N GLY A 124 -47.69 31.75 8.55
CA GLY A 124 -48.06 32.64 9.65
C GLY A 124 -48.27 34.09 9.21
N SER A 125 -47.35 34.62 8.38
CA SER A 125 -47.45 35.97 7.80
C SER A 125 -48.70 36.09 6.95
N LEU A 126 -48.90 35.16 6.01
CA LEU A 126 -50.04 35.18 5.09
C LEU A 126 -51.38 35.08 5.83
N ARG A 127 -51.46 34.29 6.90
CA ARG A 127 -52.66 34.24 7.76
C ARG A 127 -52.92 35.57 8.47
N SER A 128 -51.87 36.26 8.89
CA SER A 128 -51.98 37.55 9.55
C SER A 128 -52.43 38.64 8.56
N GLU A 129 -51.84 38.67 7.38
CA GLU A 129 -52.23 39.53 6.26
C GLU A 129 -53.70 39.30 5.85
N MET A 130 -54.13 38.06 5.68
CA MET A 130 -55.53 37.73 5.39
C MET A 130 -56.49 38.21 6.48
N ARG A 131 -56.10 38.14 7.76
CA ARG A 131 -56.92 38.63 8.87
C ARG A 131 -57.01 40.16 8.86
N ALA A 132 -55.91 40.85 8.58
CA ALA A 132 -55.86 42.30 8.46
C ALA A 132 -56.78 42.76 7.32
N MET A 133 -56.62 42.21 6.12
CA MET A 133 -57.46 42.51 4.95
C MET A 133 -58.95 42.26 5.22
N ARG A 134 -59.30 41.14 5.89
CA ARG A 134 -60.70 40.88 6.28
C ARG A 134 -61.23 41.88 7.31
N SER A 135 -60.37 42.43 8.17
CA SER A 135 -60.76 43.47 9.12
C SER A 135 -61.03 44.78 8.39
N GLU A 136 -60.07 45.22 7.57
CA GLU A 136 -60.17 46.43 6.76
C GLU A 136 -61.42 46.41 5.89
N LEU A 137 -61.69 45.31 5.17
CA LEU A 137 -62.90 45.17 4.36
C LEU A 137 -64.19 45.28 5.20
N ARG A 138 -64.23 44.69 6.41
CA ARG A 138 -65.40 44.80 7.29
C ARG A 138 -65.61 46.23 7.78
N ASP A 139 -64.53 46.94 8.10
CA ASP A 139 -64.59 48.31 8.56
C ASP A 139 -65.01 49.26 7.43
N GLU A 140 -64.53 49.04 6.20
CA GLU A 140 -64.99 49.75 5.00
C GLU A 140 -66.47 49.50 4.70
N MET A 141 -66.92 48.24 4.77
CA MET A 141 -68.33 47.90 4.59
C MET A 141 -69.21 48.58 5.64
N ARG A 142 -68.82 48.53 6.92
CA ARG A 142 -69.54 49.22 8.01
C ARG A 142 -69.62 50.70 7.78
N ARG A 143 -68.50 51.34 7.42
CA ARG A 143 -68.45 52.77 7.12
C ARG A 143 -69.37 53.14 5.97
N THR A 144 -69.34 52.38 4.89
CA THR A 144 -70.19 52.60 3.71
C THR A 144 -71.68 52.46 4.06
N VAL A 145 -72.05 51.42 4.82
CA VAL A 145 -73.43 51.21 5.28
C VAL A 145 -73.90 52.36 6.18
N LEU A 146 -73.07 52.81 7.12
CA LEU A 146 -73.39 53.93 8.00
C LEU A 146 -73.60 55.24 7.22
N ILE A 147 -72.74 55.52 6.24
CA ILE A 147 -72.89 56.68 5.36
C ILE A 147 -74.21 56.58 4.57
N ASN A 148 -74.51 55.41 3.99
CA ASN A 148 -75.75 55.20 3.22
C ASN A 148 -77.02 55.35 4.08
N ILE A 149 -77.01 54.85 5.32
CA ILE A 149 -78.13 55.05 6.25
C ILE A 149 -78.26 56.53 6.60
N GLY A 150 -77.15 57.21 6.90
CA GLY A 150 -77.14 58.64 7.22
C GLY A 150 -77.71 59.50 6.08
N THR A 151 -77.31 59.22 4.83
CA THR A 151 -77.84 59.92 3.66
C THR A 151 -79.33 59.63 3.46
N LEU A 152 -79.78 58.37 3.58
CA LEU A 152 -81.20 58.02 3.51
C LEU A 152 -82.05 58.75 4.56
N VAL A 153 -81.58 58.81 5.81
CA VAL A 153 -82.27 59.53 6.89
C VAL A 153 -82.33 61.03 6.60
N ALA A 154 -81.24 61.63 6.13
CA ALA A 154 -81.22 63.04 5.75
C ALA A 154 -82.22 63.35 4.62
N PHE A 155 -82.27 62.51 3.58
CA PHE A 155 -83.26 62.63 2.50
C PHE A 155 -84.70 62.52 3.03
N ALA A 156 -85.00 61.54 3.88
CA ALA A 156 -86.33 61.37 4.47
C ALA A 156 -86.76 62.59 5.30
N ALA A 157 -85.85 63.18 6.08
CA ALA A 157 -86.12 64.39 6.86
C ALA A 157 -86.49 65.59 5.99
N VAL A 158 -85.80 65.77 4.86
CA VAL A 158 -86.12 66.82 3.87
C VAL A 158 -87.52 66.61 3.30
N ILE A 159 -87.87 65.37 2.91
CA ILE A 159 -89.21 65.05 2.38
C ILE A 159 -90.32 65.33 3.40
N ILE A 160 -90.15 64.88 4.66
CA ILE A 160 -91.12 65.12 5.73
C ILE A 160 -91.35 66.61 5.96
N THR A 161 -90.27 67.40 5.92
CA THR A 161 -90.34 68.86 6.08
C THR A 161 -91.08 69.51 4.90
N ALA A 162 -90.81 69.05 3.67
CA ALA A 162 -91.47 69.57 2.47
C ALA A 162 -92.98 69.26 2.41
N VAL A 163 -93.43 68.11 2.92
CA VAL A 163 -94.87 67.71 2.92
C VAL A 163 -95.69 68.47 3.97
N ARG A 164 -95.06 69.01 5.01
CA ARG A 164 -95.75 69.76 6.09
C ARG A 164 -96.01 71.24 5.75
N ILE A 165 -95.55 71.72 4.60
CA ILE A 165 -95.75 73.09 4.08
C ILE A 165 -96.91 73.06 3.09
#